data_AF-A0A9E0PM57-F1
#
_entry.id   AF-A0A9E0PM57-F1
#
_cell.length_a   1.000
_cell.length_b   1.000
_cell.length_c   1.000
_cell.angle_alpha   90.00
_cell.angle_beta   90.00
_cell.angle_gamma   90.00
#
_symmetry.space_group_name_H-M   'P 1'
#
loop_
_entity.id
_entity.type
_entity.pdbx_description
1 polymer ?
#
loop_
_entity_poly.entity_id
_entity_poly.type
_entity_poly.pdbx_seq_one_letter_code
_entity_poly.pdbx_strand_id
1 'polypeptide(L)'
;MADPKTKSQSQSPKRKSLIATVLSSALWLLSIFLAFQIPATSPLIWLPDSLLLLGFVPLLVLSRQSWLVLLFGLSNAFIGFFLLVLIHLESDKFVGELLLMKQHLVTMHSPWAWLAIGLLIAVWGAIASTIDIVKLIKRSIVR
;
A
#
# COMPACT_ATOMS: atom_id res chain seq x y z
N MET A 1 -10.80 -16.61 -50.76
CA MET A 1 -10.95 -15.38 -49.96
C MET A 1 -10.86 -15.80 -48.50
N ALA A 2 -9.65 -15.77 -47.93
CA ALA A 2 -9.40 -16.26 -46.58
C ALA A 2 -9.55 -15.09 -45.60
N ASP A 3 -10.44 -15.25 -44.65
CA ASP A 3 -10.76 -14.28 -43.61
C ASP A 3 -9.67 -14.33 -42.52
N PRO A 4 -8.87 -13.26 -42.31
CA PRO A 4 -7.82 -13.27 -41.31
C PRO A 4 -8.44 -13.13 -39.92
N LYS A 5 -8.82 -14.27 -39.32
CA LYS A 5 -9.22 -14.38 -37.92
C LYS A 5 -8.16 -13.71 -37.03
N THR A 6 -8.54 -12.55 -36.53
CA THR A 6 -7.85 -11.76 -35.53
C THR A 6 -7.60 -12.65 -34.32
N LYS A 7 -6.37 -13.18 -34.20
CA LYS A 7 -5.92 -13.84 -32.98
C LYS A 7 -5.79 -12.76 -31.90
N SER A 8 -6.91 -12.43 -31.26
CA SER A 8 -6.92 -11.72 -29.98
C SER A 8 -6.19 -12.64 -28.99
N GLN A 9 -4.88 -12.41 -28.87
CA GLN A 9 -4.03 -13.09 -27.92
C GLN A 9 -4.56 -12.74 -26.54
N SER A 10 -5.38 -13.64 -26.00
CA SER A 10 -5.71 -13.76 -24.59
C SER A 10 -4.38 -13.89 -23.82
N GLN A 11 -3.75 -12.75 -23.51
CA GLN A 11 -2.60 -12.69 -22.63
C GLN A 11 -2.97 -13.41 -21.35
N SER A 12 -2.24 -14.48 -21.05
CA SER A 12 -2.52 -15.34 -19.92
C SER A 12 -2.67 -14.50 -18.63
N PRO A 13 -3.64 -14.81 -17.76
CA PRO A 13 -3.93 -14.02 -16.56
C PRO A 13 -2.69 -13.85 -15.65
N LYS A 14 -1.69 -14.72 -15.78
CA LYS A 14 -0.40 -14.63 -15.08
C LYS A 14 0.46 -13.43 -15.53
N ARG A 15 0.51 -13.12 -16.83
CA ARG A 15 1.37 -12.05 -17.36
C ARG A 15 0.88 -10.67 -16.96
N LYS A 16 -0.44 -10.45 -17.00
CA LYS A 16 -1.08 -9.20 -16.55
C LYS A 16 -0.87 -8.96 -15.05
N SER A 17 -0.99 -10.01 -14.23
CA SER A 17 -0.74 -9.94 -12.80
C SER A 17 0.71 -9.59 -12.47
N LEU A 18 1.67 -10.17 -13.20
CA LEU A 18 3.09 -9.88 -12.98
C LEU A 18 3.41 -8.42 -13.31
N ILE A 19 2.93 -7.92 -14.46
CA ILE A 19 3.12 -6.52 -14.86
C ILE A 19 2.54 -5.57 -13.82
N ALA A 20 1.32 -5.81 -13.36
CA ALA A 20 0.69 -4.96 -12.35
C ALA A 20 1.42 -4.99 -11.00
N THR A 21 1.96 -6.14 -10.60
CA THR A 21 2.77 -6.27 -9.38
C THR A 21 4.07 -5.49 -9.51
N VAL A 22 4.75 -5.59 -10.66
CA VAL A 22 5.99 -4.85 -10.94
C VAL A 22 5.74 -3.35 -10.98
N LEU A 23 4.69 -2.90 -11.68
CA LEU A 23 4.33 -1.48 -11.75
C LEU A 23 3.95 -0.94 -10.37
N SER A 24 3.16 -1.69 -9.61
CA SER A 24 2.80 -1.37 -8.23
C SER A 24 4.05 -1.23 -7.35
N SER A 25 4.96 -2.21 -7.41
CA SER A 25 6.20 -2.20 -6.63
C SER A 25 7.12 -1.04 -7.03
N ALA A 26 7.22 -0.74 -8.32
CA ALA A 26 8.00 0.38 -8.83
C ALA A 26 7.41 1.73 -8.38
N LEU A 27 6.09 1.89 -8.43
CA LEU A 27 5.40 3.06 -7.89
C LEU A 27 5.66 3.21 -6.38
N TRP A 28 5.66 2.08 -5.66
CA TRP A 28 5.89 2.07 -4.22
C TRP A 28 7.33 2.48 -3.88
N LEU A 29 8.33 1.91 -4.54
CA LEU A 29 9.73 2.30 -4.37
C LEU A 29 9.95 3.77 -4.75
N LEU A 30 9.34 4.23 -5.85
CA LEU A 30 9.41 5.61 -6.28
C LEU A 30 8.77 6.55 -5.25
N SER A 31 7.64 6.15 -4.65
CA SER A 31 6.97 6.93 -3.61
C SER A 31 7.83 7.08 -2.36
N ILE A 32 8.49 6.00 -1.91
CA ILE A 32 9.41 6.04 -0.76
C ILE A 32 10.60 6.93 -1.08
N PHE A 33 11.19 6.79 -2.26
CA PHE A 33 12.31 7.63 -2.69
C PHE A 33 11.92 9.12 -2.72
N LEU A 34 10.76 9.45 -3.29
CA LEU A 34 10.24 10.81 -3.32
C LEU A 34 9.95 11.36 -1.92
N ALA A 35 9.52 10.52 -0.96
CA ALA A 35 9.29 10.94 0.42
C ALA A 35 10.56 11.47 1.11
N PHE A 36 11.74 10.97 0.73
CA PHE A 36 13.02 11.46 1.28
C PHE A 36 13.64 12.59 0.45
N GLN A 37 13.29 12.71 -0.83
CA GLN A 37 13.85 13.74 -1.71
C GLN A 37 13.10 15.08 -1.66
N ILE A 38 11.78 15.04 -1.42
CA ILE A 38 10.94 16.24 -1.47
C ILE A 38 11.04 16.98 -0.13
N PRO A 39 11.45 18.27 -0.13
CA PRO A 39 11.52 19.05 1.10
C PRO A 39 10.16 19.18 1.77
N ALA A 40 10.18 19.19 3.11
CA ALA A 40 9.02 19.35 3.97
C ALA A 40 8.12 20.55 3.64
N THR A 41 8.72 21.62 3.11
CA THR A 41 8.06 22.89 2.77
C THR A 41 7.47 22.92 1.37
N SER A 42 7.71 21.87 0.56
CA SER A 42 7.25 21.82 -0.82
C SER A 42 5.75 21.56 -0.89
N PRO A 43 4.99 22.28 -1.75
CA PRO A 43 3.57 21.98 -1.98
C PRO A 43 3.34 20.61 -2.63
N LEU A 44 4.40 19.90 -3.04
CA LEU A 44 4.34 18.55 -3.62
C LEU A 44 4.50 17.43 -2.58
N ILE A 45 4.48 17.74 -1.28
CA ILE A 45 4.66 16.74 -0.21
C ILE A 45 3.56 15.66 -0.18
N TRP A 46 2.38 15.95 -0.74
CA TRP A 46 1.29 14.98 -0.86
C TRP A 46 1.52 13.93 -1.96
N LEU A 47 2.49 14.17 -2.85
CA LEU A 47 2.77 13.32 -4.01
C LEU A 47 3.31 11.93 -3.62
N PRO A 48 4.32 11.80 -2.73
CA PRO A 48 4.74 10.51 -2.18
C PRO A 48 3.57 9.70 -1.63
N ASP A 49 2.77 10.28 -0.73
CA ASP A 49 1.63 9.62 -0.10
C ASP A 49 0.60 9.13 -1.13
N SER A 50 0.32 9.97 -2.12
CA SER A 50 -0.65 9.66 -3.17
C SER A 50 -0.13 8.59 -4.12
N LEU A 51 1.16 8.59 -4.46
CA LEU A 51 1.80 7.53 -5.25
C LEU A 51 1.87 6.21 -4.47
N LEU A 52 2.05 6.27 -3.16
CA LEU A 52 2.08 5.09 -2.29
C LEU A 52 0.70 4.42 -2.25
N LEU A 53 -0.37 5.23 -2.14
CA LEU A 53 -1.76 4.76 -2.23
C LEU A 53 -2.12 4.27 -3.64
N LEU A 54 -1.76 5.03 -4.68
CA LEU A 54 -2.08 4.71 -6.07
C LEU A 54 -1.32 3.48 -6.56
N GLY A 55 -0.06 3.32 -6.13
CA GLY A 55 0.74 2.12 -6.35
C GLY A 55 0.05 0.87 -5.81
N PHE A 56 -0.84 1.00 -4.83
CA PHE A 56 -1.54 -0.13 -4.23
C PHE A 56 -2.88 -0.49 -4.90
N VAL A 57 -3.49 0.42 -5.67
CA VAL A 57 -4.74 0.16 -6.40
C VAL A 57 -4.64 -1.05 -7.33
N PRO A 58 -3.56 -1.25 -8.13
CA PRO A 58 -3.40 -2.45 -8.93
C PRO A 58 -3.39 -3.74 -8.09
N LEU A 59 -2.78 -3.73 -6.90
CA LEU A 59 -2.74 -4.88 -6.00
C LEU A 59 -4.11 -5.19 -5.41
N LEU A 60 -4.88 -4.17 -5.03
CA LEU A 60 -6.26 -4.33 -4.56
C LEU A 60 -7.17 -4.90 -5.65
N VAL A 61 -7.10 -4.34 -6.86
CA VAL A 61 -7.94 -4.77 -8.00
C VAL A 61 -7.57 -6.18 -8.46
N LEU A 62 -6.29 -6.57 -8.37
CA LEU A 62 -5.88 -7.91 -8.75
C LEU A 62 -6.12 -8.99 -7.69
N SER A 63 -6.54 -8.63 -6.46
CA SER A 63 -7.20 -9.40 -5.37
C SER A 63 -6.85 -10.89 -5.15
N ARG A 64 -5.90 -11.48 -5.87
CA ARG A 64 -5.53 -12.90 -5.81
C ARG A 64 -4.52 -13.18 -4.72
N GLN A 65 -3.95 -12.13 -4.14
CA GLN A 65 -2.95 -12.22 -3.08
C GLN A 65 -3.51 -11.50 -1.85
N SER A 66 -4.54 -12.07 -1.24
CA SER A 66 -5.23 -11.54 -0.07
C SER A 66 -4.28 -11.19 1.09
N TRP A 67 -3.18 -11.93 1.21
CA TRP A 67 -2.14 -11.68 2.21
C TRP A 67 -1.41 -10.34 1.99
N LEU A 68 -1.22 -9.89 0.75
CA LEU A 68 -0.60 -8.59 0.46
C LEU A 68 -1.54 -7.45 0.85
N VAL A 69 -2.84 -7.62 0.63
CA VAL A 69 -3.87 -6.66 1.05
C VAL A 69 -3.86 -6.51 2.57
N LEU A 70 -3.80 -7.64 3.29
CA LEU A 70 -3.67 -7.64 4.75
C LEU A 70 -2.39 -6.93 5.20
N LEU A 71 -1.23 -7.30 4.64
CA LEU A 71 0.06 -6.71 5.00
C LEU A 71 0.06 -5.19 4.80
N PHE A 72 -0.48 -4.72 3.69
CA PHE A 72 -0.59 -3.29 3.42
C PHE A 72 -1.50 -2.57 4.41
N GLY A 73 -2.67 -3.14 4.71
CA GLY A 73 -3.57 -2.59 5.73
C GLY A 73 -2.87 -2.45 7.08
N LEU A 74 -2.16 -3.50 7.50
CA LEU A 74 -1.38 -3.50 8.74
C LEU A 74 -0.26 -2.45 8.73
N SER A 75 0.50 -2.34 7.64
CA SER A 75 1.56 -1.33 7.51
C SER A 75 1.02 0.09 7.59
N ASN A 76 -0.09 0.40 6.93
CA ASN A 76 -0.72 1.73 7.00
C ASN A 76 -1.31 2.03 8.38
N ALA A 77 -1.93 1.03 9.01
CA ALA A 77 -2.41 1.16 10.38
C ALA A 77 -1.24 1.41 11.34
N PHE A 78 -0.12 0.74 11.14
CA PHE A 78 1.11 0.95 11.91
C PHE A 78 1.69 2.36 11.71
N ILE A 79 1.73 2.86 10.48
CA ILE A 79 2.14 4.26 10.19
C ILE A 79 1.20 5.24 10.92
N GLY A 80 -0.11 5.05 10.82
CA GLY A 80 -1.09 5.89 11.52
C GLY A 80 -0.93 5.86 13.05
N PHE A 81 -0.70 4.67 13.61
CA PHE A 81 -0.42 4.50 15.04
C PHE A 81 0.88 5.19 15.45
N PHE A 82 1.96 5.02 14.67
CA PHE A 82 3.24 5.67 14.92
C PHE A 82 3.12 7.20 14.91
N LEU A 83 2.41 7.78 13.93
CA LEU A 83 2.12 9.21 13.88
C LEU A 83 1.33 9.68 15.12
N LEU A 84 0.37 8.87 15.58
CA LEU A 84 -0.44 9.18 16.75
C LEU A 84 0.39 9.18 18.04
N VAL A 85 1.34 8.25 18.19
CA VAL A 85 2.33 8.27 19.26
C VAL A 85 3.23 9.51 19.14
N LEU A 86 3.67 9.86 17.94
CA LEU A 86 4.53 11.02 17.69
C LEU A 86 3.89 12.34 18.14
N ILE A 87 2.57 12.48 17.97
CA ILE A 87 1.79 13.63 18.42
C ILE A 87 1.82 13.78 19.95
N HIS A 88 1.77 12.67 20.69
CA HIS A 88 1.71 12.68 22.15
C HIS A 88 3.08 12.76 22.82
N LEU A 89 4.17 12.54 22.07
CA LEU A 89 5.51 12.78 22.58
C LEU A 89 5.76 14.27 22.73
N GLU A 90 6.36 14.70 23.84
CA GLU A 90 6.70 16.10 24.07
C GLU A 90 7.80 16.56 23.08
N SER A 91 7.71 17.81 22.58
CA SER A 91 8.61 18.31 21.53
C SER A 91 9.99 18.72 22.04
N ASP A 92 10.11 19.05 23.31
CA ASP A 92 11.36 19.35 24.02
C ASP A 92 12.34 18.16 24.05
N LYS A 93 11.86 16.92 23.87
CA LYS A 93 12.69 15.71 23.76
C LYS A 93 13.40 15.56 22.41
N PHE A 94 13.08 16.43 21.43
CA PHE A 94 13.66 16.40 20.09
C PHE A 94 14.47 17.67 19.85
N VAL A 95 15.67 17.53 19.28
CA VAL A 95 16.56 18.65 18.96
C VAL A 95 17.02 18.60 17.51
N GLY A 96 17.33 19.76 16.92
CA GLY A 96 17.85 19.88 15.56
C GLY A 96 16.92 19.29 14.50
N GLU A 97 17.47 18.47 13.62
CA GLU A 97 16.75 17.86 12.49
C GLU A 97 15.60 16.94 12.91
N LEU A 98 15.73 16.27 14.07
CA LEU A 98 14.69 15.36 14.57
C LEU A 98 13.42 16.11 14.98
N LEU A 99 13.56 17.33 15.51
CA LEU A 99 12.41 18.17 15.86
C LEU A 99 11.69 18.63 14.59
N LEU A 100 12.43 19.04 13.56
CA LEU A 100 11.88 19.43 12.27
C LEU A 100 11.17 18.25 11.60
N MET A 101 11.76 17.05 11.63
CA MET A 101 11.15 15.84 11.10
C MET A 101 9.87 15.49 11.86
N LYS A 102 9.86 15.56 13.19
CA LYS A 102 8.65 15.32 13.99
C LYS A 102 7.55 16.30 13.62
N GLN A 103 7.85 17.60 13.62
CA GLN A 103 6.90 18.64 13.27
C GLN A 103 6.33 18.38 11.88
N HIS A 104 7.20 18.07 10.92
CA HIS A 104 6.80 17.75 9.56
C HIS A 104 5.83 16.56 9.48
N LEU A 105 6.19 15.44 10.12
CA LEU A 105 5.35 14.24 10.16
C LEU A 105 3.97 14.54 10.76
N VAL A 106 3.93 15.25 11.89
CA VAL A 106 2.69 15.58 12.60
C VAL A 106 1.82 16.58 11.84
N THR A 107 2.41 17.59 11.20
CA THR A 107 1.62 18.66 10.54
C THR A 107 1.14 18.26 9.16
N MET A 108 1.90 17.43 8.44
CA MET A 108 1.59 17.09 7.04
C MET A 108 0.81 15.79 6.88
N HIS A 109 0.85 14.88 7.86
CA HIS A 109 0.25 13.56 7.74
C HIS A 109 -0.82 13.37 8.80
N SER A 110 -2.06 13.12 8.38
CA SER A 110 -3.16 12.85 9.31
C SER A 110 -3.05 11.44 9.88
N PRO A 111 -2.74 11.24 11.18
CA PRO A 111 -2.62 9.92 11.78
C PRO A 111 -3.92 9.12 11.66
N TRP A 112 -5.05 9.81 11.82
CA TRP A 112 -6.38 9.22 11.76
C TRP A 112 -6.72 8.71 10.35
N ALA A 113 -6.30 9.44 9.30
CA ALA A 113 -6.53 8.99 7.93
C ALA A 113 -5.77 7.69 7.64
N TRP A 114 -4.47 7.64 7.98
CA TRP A 114 -3.63 6.45 7.81
C TRP A 114 -4.14 5.28 8.64
N LEU A 115 -4.51 5.52 9.89
CA LEU A 115 -5.03 4.49 10.78
C LEU A 115 -6.37 3.93 10.30
N ALA A 116 -7.33 4.79 9.94
CA ALA A 116 -8.66 4.38 9.50
C ALA A 116 -8.60 3.60 8.18
N ILE A 117 -7.90 4.13 7.17
CA ILE A 117 -7.74 3.44 5.88
C ILE A 117 -6.99 2.13 6.07
N GLY A 118 -5.90 2.13 6.85
CA GLY A 118 -5.12 0.94 7.15
C GLY A 118 -5.96 -0.16 7.81
N LEU A 119 -6.72 0.18 8.85
CA LEU A 119 -7.59 -0.77 9.55
C LEU A 119 -8.68 -1.33 8.65
N LEU A 120 -9.37 -0.49 7.85
CA LEU A 120 -10.39 -0.95 6.92
C LEU A 120 -9.81 -1.97 5.90
N ILE A 121 -8.63 -1.67 5.36
CA ILE A 121 -7.97 -2.57 4.41
C ILE A 121 -7.45 -3.84 5.10
N ALA A 122 -6.94 -3.73 6.34
CA ALA A 122 -6.47 -4.87 7.11
C ALA A 122 -7.63 -5.85 7.42
N VAL A 123 -8.80 -5.33 7.82
CA VAL A 123 -10.00 -6.13 8.06
C VAL A 123 -10.43 -6.86 6.78
N TRP A 124 -10.48 -6.14 5.65
CA TRP A 124 -10.80 -6.75 4.36
C TRP A 124 -9.79 -7.84 3.97
N GLY A 125 -8.50 -7.54 4.10
CA GLY A 125 -7.40 -8.47 3.83
C GLY A 125 -7.43 -9.71 4.73
N ALA A 126 -7.81 -9.57 6.00
CA ALA A 126 -7.96 -10.67 6.95
C ALA A 126 -9.12 -11.60 6.55
N ILE A 127 -10.28 -11.04 6.18
CA ILE A 127 -11.43 -11.79 5.68
C ILE A 127 -11.03 -12.57 4.42
N ALA A 128 -10.43 -11.90 3.44
CA ALA A 128 -10.02 -12.51 2.18
C ALA A 128 -8.94 -13.61 2.39
N SER A 129 -7.97 -13.35 3.27
CA SER A 129 -6.92 -14.33 3.59
C SER A 129 -7.49 -15.56 4.28
N THR A 130 -8.46 -15.38 5.19
CA THR A 130 -9.16 -16.50 5.85
C THR A 130 -9.90 -17.36 4.84
N ILE A 131 -10.61 -16.74 3.88
CA ILE A 131 -11.29 -17.45 2.79
C ILE A 131 -10.29 -18.26 1.96
N ASP A 132 -9.13 -17.70 1.63
CA ASP A 132 -8.10 -18.38 0.85
C ASP A 132 -7.49 -19.57 1.60
N ILE A 133 -7.25 -19.42 2.91
CA ILE A 133 -6.78 -20.52 3.77
C ILE A 133 -7.81 -21.65 3.82
N VAL A 134 -9.09 -21.34 4.02
CA VAL A 134 -10.17 -22.36 4.04
C VAL A 134 -10.25 -23.09 2.70
N LYS A 135 -10.14 -22.38 1.57
CA LYS A 135 -10.11 -22.99 0.23
C LYS A 135 -8.89 -23.89 0.04
N LEU A 136 -7.73 -23.49 0.56
CA LEU A 136 -6.50 -24.27 0.49
C LEU A 136 -6.64 -25.56 1.29
N ILE A 137 -7.12 -25.50 2.54
CA ILE A 137 -7.35 -26.67 3.40
C ILE A 137 -8.32 -27.65 2.74
N LYS A 138 -9.46 -27.18 2.21
CA LYS A 138 -10.43 -28.04 1.50
C LYS A 138 -9.80 -28.77 0.31
N ARG A 139 -8.92 -28.10 -0.45
CA ARG A 139 -8.21 -28.72 -1.58
C ARG A 139 -7.18 -29.76 -1.14
N SER A 140 -6.55 -29.55 0.01
CA SER A 140 -5.57 -30.49 0.56
C SER A 140 -6.22 -31.76 1.11
N ILE A 141 -7.47 -31.69 1.59
CA ILE A 141 -8.21 -32.85 2.13
C ILE A 141 -8.81 -33.73 1.00
N VAL A 142 -9.18 -33.12 -0.13
CA VAL A 142 -9.83 -33.83 -1.25
C VAL A 142 -8.82 -34.52 -2.18
N ARG A 143 -7.51 -34.29 -1.98
CA ARG A 143 -6.43 -35.01 -2.67
C ARG A 143 -5.91 -36.16 -1.83
#